data_AF-A0A2V1K5P3-F1
#
_entry.id   AF-A0A2V1K5P3-F1
#
_cell.length_a   1.000
_cell.length_b   1.000
_cell.length_c   1.000
_cell.angle_alpha   90.00
_cell.angle_beta   90.00
_cell.angle_gamma   90.00
#
_symmetry.space_group_name_H-M   'P 1'
#
loop_
_entity.id
_entity.type
_entity.pdbx_description
1 polymer ?
#
loop_
_entity_poly.entity_id
_entity_poly.type
_entity_poly.pdbx_seq_one_letter_code
_entity_poly.pdbx_strand_id
1 'polypeptide(L)'
;MHAQQTANHLCNIVRTAADFSQAWNAFFELAEKTDFIRRSQPVAFPALPDLIDTIGKDMMTRPDAVTRVPLVLRYADTGLHHGFLSAAGHPGAFMYFKEDDVGMVGISLMPGGRTLFTRFSLARLRPGSHLMADAGTSLH
;
A
#
# COMPACT_ATOMS: atom_id res chain seq x y z
N MET A 1 -23.74 0.74 5.35
CA MET A 1 -23.64 0.69 3.87
C MET A 1 -22.58 1.63 3.28
N HIS A 2 -22.27 2.80 3.85
CA HIS A 2 -21.29 3.75 3.29
C HIS A 2 -19.81 3.29 3.25
N ALA A 3 -19.35 2.49 4.22
CA ALA A 3 -17.92 2.14 4.32
C ALA A 3 -17.40 1.27 3.19
N GLN A 4 -18.11 0.18 2.87
CA GLN A 4 -17.73 -0.69 1.76
C GLN A 4 -17.75 0.06 0.43
N GLN A 5 -18.77 0.89 0.19
CA GLN A 5 -18.83 1.72 -1.03
C GLN A 5 -17.63 2.68 -1.12
N THR A 6 -17.25 3.29 0.00
CA THR A 6 -16.09 4.19 0.07
C THR A 6 -14.78 3.44 -0.18
N ALA A 7 -14.60 2.26 0.43
CA ALA A 7 -13.44 1.40 0.21
C ALA A 7 -13.37 0.91 -1.25
N ASN A 8 -14.49 0.50 -1.84
CA ASN A 8 -14.56 0.08 -3.24
C ASN A 8 -14.21 1.23 -4.19
N HIS A 9 -14.69 2.44 -3.89
CA HIS A 9 -14.36 3.63 -4.68
C HIS A 9 -12.86 3.93 -4.62
N LEU A 10 -12.25 3.91 -3.44
CA LEU A 10 -10.81 4.11 -3.29
C LEU A 10 -10.00 3.00 -3.99
N CYS A 11 -10.43 1.73 -3.87
CA CYS A 11 -9.81 0.61 -4.57
C CYS A 11 -9.80 0.83 -6.09
N ASN A 12 -10.92 1.28 -6.65
CA ASN A 12 -11.01 1.59 -8.07
C ASN A 12 -10.03 2.69 -8.47
N ILE A 13 -9.92 3.77 -7.68
CA ILE A 13 -8.93 4.84 -7.93
C ILE A 13 -7.52 4.27 -7.91
N VAL A 14 -7.15 3.46 -6.90
CA VAL A 14 -5.81 2.83 -6.82
C VAL A 14 -5.54 1.98 -8.07
N ARG A 15 -6.52 1.24 -8.57
CA ARG A 15 -6.37 0.38 -9.75
C ARG A 15 -6.22 1.16 -11.05
N THR A 16 -6.97 2.25 -11.23
CA THR A 16 -7.09 2.91 -12.54
C THR A 16 -6.34 4.22 -12.67
N ALA A 17 -5.94 4.85 -11.56
CA ALA A 17 -5.27 6.15 -11.60
C ALA A 17 -3.92 6.05 -12.32
N ALA A 18 -3.74 6.89 -13.34
CA ALA A 18 -2.45 7.11 -13.97
C ALA A 18 -1.55 8.00 -13.09
N ASP A 19 -2.16 8.94 -12.36
CA ASP A 19 -1.51 9.78 -11.38
C ASP A 19 -1.77 9.24 -9.96
N PHE A 20 -0.71 8.73 -9.35
CA PHE A 20 -0.75 8.13 -8.02
C PHE A 20 -1.11 9.13 -6.91
N SER A 21 -0.89 10.43 -7.12
CA SER A 21 -1.30 11.44 -6.14
C SER A 21 -2.81 11.47 -5.93
N GLN A 22 -3.62 11.11 -6.94
CA GLN A 22 -5.08 11.06 -6.84
C GLN A 22 -5.54 9.98 -5.85
N ALA A 23 -4.96 8.79 -5.95
CA ALA A 23 -5.23 7.71 -5.01
C ALA A 23 -4.81 8.08 -3.59
N TRP A 24 -3.66 8.76 -3.47
CA TRP A 24 -3.11 9.18 -2.19
C TRP A 24 -3.98 10.26 -1.51
N ASN A 25 -4.41 11.27 -2.25
CA ASN A 25 -5.30 12.32 -1.76
C ASN A 25 -6.65 11.73 -1.32
N ALA A 26 -7.25 10.86 -2.14
CA ALA A 26 -8.50 10.19 -1.79
C ALA A 26 -8.38 9.33 -0.52
N PHE A 27 -7.22 8.70 -0.29
CA PHE A 27 -6.94 7.98 0.95
C PHE A 27 -6.86 8.91 2.15
N PHE A 28 -6.19 10.06 2.04
CA PHE A 28 -6.10 11.02 3.14
C PHE A 28 -7.43 11.72 3.44
N GLU A 29 -8.22 12.07 2.42
CA GLU A 29 -9.60 12.56 2.61
C GLU A 29 -10.47 11.55 3.36
N LEU A 30 -10.24 10.24 3.15
CA LEU A 30 -10.88 9.19 3.94
C LEU A 30 -10.31 9.14 5.38
N ALA A 31 -8.99 9.24 5.52
CA ALA A 31 -8.30 9.21 6.81
C ALA A 31 -8.70 10.35 7.76
N GLU A 32 -9.09 11.50 7.20
CA GLU A 32 -9.60 12.66 7.95
C GLU A 32 -11.00 12.44 8.54
N LYS A 33 -11.75 11.44 8.07
CA LYS A 33 -13.10 11.16 8.56
C LYS A 33 -13.04 10.45 9.91
N THR A 34 -13.67 11.05 10.93
CA THR A 34 -13.75 10.47 12.29
C THR A 34 -14.28 9.03 12.31
N ASP A 35 -15.25 8.70 11.44
CA ASP A 35 -15.77 7.32 11.34
C ASP A 35 -14.71 6.33 10.86
N PHE A 36 -13.85 6.73 9.93
CA PHE A 36 -12.79 5.88 9.41
C PHE A 36 -11.78 5.51 10.50
N ILE A 37 -11.33 6.50 11.27
CA ILE A 37 -10.40 6.28 12.38
C ILE A 37 -11.04 5.38 13.44
N ARG A 38 -12.27 5.71 13.88
CA ARG A 38 -12.98 4.96 14.93
C ARG A 38 -13.19 3.48 14.57
N ARG A 39 -13.43 3.19 13.29
CA ARG A 39 -13.70 1.84 12.79
C ARG A 39 -12.45 1.12 12.28
N SER A 40 -11.29 1.77 12.28
CA SER A 40 -10.02 1.14 11.93
C SER A 40 -9.42 0.47 13.17
N GLN A 41 -9.28 -0.85 13.14
CA GLN A 41 -8.81 -1.63 14.29
C GLN A 41 -7.51 -2.38 13.95
N PRO A 42 -6.59 -2.52 14.92
CA PRO A 42 -5.41 -3.37 14.77
C PRO A 42 -5.76 -4.78 14.30
N VAL A 43 -5.00 -5.30 13.35
CA VAL A 43 -5.14 -6.69 12.89
C VAL A 43 -3.77 -7.32 12.65
N ALA A 44 -3.66 -8.62 12.94
CA ALA A 44 -2.50 -9.39 12.52
C ALA A 44 -2.60 -9.71 11.02
N PHE A 45 -1.59 -9.31 10.25
CA PHE A 45 -1.46 -9.70 8.84
C PHE A 45 0.00 -10.09 8.58
N PRO A 46 0.42 -11.33 8.89
CA PRO A 46 1.83 -11.69 8.94
C PRO A 46 2.61 -11.41 7.64
N ALA A 47 2.01 -11.65 6.47
CA ALA A 47 2.71 -11.49 5.19
C ALA A 47 2.84 -10.02 4.72
N LEU A 48 2.04 -9.10 5.25
CA LEU A 48 1.97 -7.73 4.72
C LEU A 48 3.19 -6.88 5.13
N PRO A 49 3.67 -6.91 6.39
CA PRO A 49 4.92 -6.25 6.78
C PRO A 49 6.13 -6.68 5.95
N ASP A 50 6.31 -7.98 5.71
CA ASP A 50 7.44 -8.51 4.94
C ASP A 50 7.39 -8.06 3.47
N LEU A 51 6.18 -8.02 2.90
CA LEU A 51 5.98 -7.48 1.56
C LEU A 51 6.31 -5.98 1.50
N ILE A 52 5.81 -5.21 2.46
CA ILE A 52 6.07 -3.76 2.53
C ILE A 52 7.56 -3.49 2.75
N ASP A 53 8.27 -4.34 3.50
CA ASP A 53 9.72 -4.25 3.64
C ASP A 53 10.45 -4.49 2.33
N THR A 54 10.04 -5.49 1.56
CA THR A 54 10.58 -5.74 0.23
C THR A 54 10.35 -4.55 -0.71
N ILE A 55 9.13 -4.01 -0.71
CA ILE A 55 8.77 -2.84 -1.51
C ILE A 55 9.59 -1.61 -1.09
N GLY A 56 9.71 -1.35 0.21
CA GLY A 56 10.44 -0.20 0.74
C GLY A 56 11.92 -0.25 0.39
N LYS A 57 12.56 -1.42 0.48
CA LYS A 57 13.95 -1.62 0.05
C LYS A 57 14.16 -1.29 -1.43
N ASP A 58 13.24 -1.75 -2.28
CA ASP A 58 13.27 -1.50 -3.72
C ASP A 58 13.07 -0.01 -4.04
N MET A 59 12.02 0.60 -3.51
CA MET A 59 11.72 2.03 -3.69
C MET A 59 12.86 2.94 -3.24
N MET A 60 13.55 2.57 -2.15
CA MET A 60 14.67 3.33 -1.61
C MET A 60 16.00 3.04 -2.34
N THR A 61 16.02 2.04 -3.24
CA THR A 61 17.26 1.53 -3.88
C THR A 61 18.31 1.15 -2.82
N ARG A 62 17.84 0.59 -1.70
CA ARG A 62 18.66 0.26 -0.52
C ARG A 62 18.26 -1.13 0.00
N PRO A 63 18.91 -2.20 -0.49
CA PRO A 63 18.57 -3.57 -0.09
C PRO A 63 18.86 -3.85 1.40
N ASP A 64 19.73 -3.05 2.02
CA ASP A 64 20.07 -3.08 3.45
C ASP A 64 19.07 -2.32 4.34
N ALA A 65 18.22 -1.47 3.75
CA ALA A 65 17.27 -0.68 4.51
C ALA A 65 16.24 -1.58 5.20
N VAL A 66 15.80 -1.20 6.39
CA VAL A 66 14.67 -1.84 7.05
C VAL A 66 13.47 -0.91 6.93
N THR A 67 12.37 -1.44 6.43
CA THR A 67 11.06 -0.81 6.50
C THR A 67 10.30 -1.39 7.68
N ARG A 68 9.84 -0.51 8.56
CA ARG A 68 9.07 -0.90 9.74
C ARG A 68 7.61 -0.55 9.53
N VAL A 69 6.74 -1.54 9.70
CA VAL A 69 5.29 -1.37 9.77
C VAL A 69 4.86 -1.59 11.22
N PRO A 70 4.76 -0.54 12.05
CA PRO A 70 4.48 -0.70 13.48
C PRO A 70 3.08 -1.28 13.73
N LEU A 71 2.14 -1.02 12.83
CA LEU A 71 0.75 -1.43 12.99
C LEU A 71 0.07 -1.58 11.64
N VAL A 72 -0.68 -2.67 11.47
CA VAL A 72 -1.64 -2.83 10.39
C VAL A 72 -3.04 -2.61 10.97
N LEU A 73 -3.76 -1.66 10.40
CA LEU A 73 -5.16 -1.37 10.73
C LEU A 73 -6.06 -1.93 9.64
N ARG A 74 -7.23 -2.42 10.01
CA ARG A 74 -8.30 -2.79 9.08
C ARG A 74 -9.51 -1.89 9.31
N TYR A 75 -10.01 -1.27 8.24
CA TYR A 75 -11.26 -0.53 8.28
C TYR A 75 -12.44 -1.52 8.35
N ALA A 76 -13.19 -1.49 9.46
CA ALA A 76 -14.20 -2.49 9.79
C ALA A 76 -15.21 -2.72 8.65
N ASP A 77 -15.59 -3.99 8.50
CA ASP A 77 -16.54 -4.46 7.47
C ASP A 77 -16.09 -4.21 6.03
N THR A 78 -14.78 -4.01 5.81
CA THR A 78 -14.18 -3.88 4.47
C THR A 78 -12.93 -4.74 4.32
N GLY A 79 -12.42 -4.82 3.08
CA GLY A 79 -11.12 -5.41 2.75
C GLY A 79 -9.92 -4.46 2.89
N LEU A 80 -10.14 -3.19 3.28
CA LEU A 80 -9.09 -2.16 3.33
C LEU A 80 -8.23 -2.30 4.59
N HIS A 81 -6.95 -2.59 4.36
CA HIS A 81 -5.88 -2.58 5.34
C HIS A 81 -4.98 -1.36 5.09
N HIS A 82 -4.55 -0.69 6.15
CA HIS A 82 -3.72 0.50 6.03
C HIS A 82 -2.83 0.68 7.26
N GLY A 83 -1.88 1.58 7.16
CA GLY A 83 -1.03 1.93 8.29
C GLY A 83 0.12 2.83 7.87
N PHE A 84 0.87 3.26 8.87
CA PHE A 84 2.11 3.99 8.67
C PHE A 84 3.27 3.01 8.49
N LEU A 85 4.32 3.51 7.86
CA LEU A 85 5.60 2.83 7.78
C LEU A 85 6.74 3.82 7.92
N SER A 86 7.93 3.30 8.21
CA SER A 86 9.18 4.07 8.13
C SER A 86 10.21 3.26 7.35
N ALA A 87 10.71 3.79 6.25
CA ALA A 87 11.72 3.16 5.39
C ALA A 87 13.02 3.97 5.46
N ALA A 88 14.07 3.41 6.04
CA ALA A 88 15.35 4.10 6.24
C ALA A 88 15.23 5.49 6.91
N GLY A 89 14.28 5.65 7.84
CA GLY A 89 14.00 6.92 8.53
C GLY A 89 13.02 7.85 7.79
N HIS A 90 12.62 7.52 6.57
CA HIS A 90 11.59 8.27 5.83
C HIS A 90 10.19 7.82 6.22
N PRO A 91 9.29 8.73 6.59
CA PRO A 91 7.91 8.39 6.90
C PRO A 91 7.14 8.01 5.63
N GLY A 92 6.20 7.10 5.78
CA GLY A 92 5.30 6.72 4.71
C GLY A 92 4.01 6.12 5.24
N ALA A 93 3.16 5.71 4.32
CA ALA A 93 1.97 4.95 4.61
C ALA A 93 1.76 3.86 3.55
N PHE A 94 0.80 2.99 3.79
CA PHE A 94 0.34 2.02 2.81
C PHE A 94 -1.18 1.86 2.91
N MET A 95 -1.76 1.39 1.81
CA MET A 95 -3.13 0.88 1.74
C MET A 95 -3.14 -0.40 0.92
N TYR A 96 -3.95 -1.38 1.32
CA TYR A 96 -4.07 -2.67 0.65
C TYR A 96 -5.51 -3.20 0.73
N PHE A 97 -6.08 -3.57 -0.41
CA PHE A 97 -7.42 -4.09 -0.58
C PHE A 97 -7.33 -5.61 -0.74
N LYS A 98 -7.60 -6.33 0.34
CA LYS A 98 -7.42 -7.79 0.41
C LYS A 98 -8.26 -8.59 -0.59
N GLU A 99 -9.44 -8.09 -0.95
CA GLU A 99 -10.36 -8.77 -1.87
C GLU A 99 -9.95 -8.62 -3.33
N ASP A 100 -9.29 -7.50 -3.66
CA ASP A 100 -8.84 -7.16 -5.01
C ASP A 100 -7.35 -7.47 -5.24
N ASP A 101 -6.64 -7.91 -4.20
CA ASP A 101 -5.19 -8.13 -4.18
C ASP A 101 -4.38 -6.95 -4.73
N VAL A 102 -4.82 -5.71 -4.46
CA VAL A 102 -4.14 -4.48 -4.90
C VAL A 102 -3.82 -3.59 -3.71
N GLY A 103 -2.65 -2.97 -3.74
CA GLY A 103 -2.25 -2.01 -2.74
C GLY A 103 -1.34 -0.93 -3.30
N MET A 104 -1.00 0.01 -2.44
CA MET A 104 -0.16 1.15 -2.75
C MET A 104 0.67 1.53 -1.54
N VAL A 105 1.93 1.88 -1.79
CA VAL A 105 2.88 2.39 -0.79
C VAL A 105 3.30 3.80 -1.20
N GLY A 106 3.39 4.70 -0.23
CA GLY A 106 3.90 6.06 -0.39
C GLY A 106 4.98 6.36 0.64
N ILE A 107 6.14 6.84 0.20
CA ILE A 107 7.28 7.18 1.07
C ILE A 107 7.71 8.62 0.81
N SER A 108 7.73 9.45 1.85
CA SER A 108 8.14 10.86 1.75
C SER A 108 9.64 11.02 2.00
N LEU A 109 10.37 11.42 0.96
CA LEU A 109 11.80 11.68 1.00
C LEU A 109 12.07 13.07 1.59
N MET A 110 12.81 13.08 2.70
CA MET A 110 13.12 14.28 3.49
C MET A 110 14.63 14.35 3.76
N PRO A 111 15.28 15.52 3.62
CA PRO A 111 14.77 16.77 3.07
C PRO A 111 14.59 16.68 1.54
N GLY A 112 13.56 17.33 0.98
CA GLY A 112 13.34 17.38 -0.47
C GLY A 112 11.88 17.37 -0.93
N GLY A 113 10.94 17.03 -0.05
CA GLY A 113 9.50 17.16 -0.31
C GLY A 113 8.96 16.28 -1.44
N ARG A 114 9.73 15.27 -1.87
CA ARG A 114 9.31 14.31 -2.90
C ARG A 114 8.65 13.11 -2.22
N THR A 115 7.57 12.62 -2.80
CA THR A 115 6.97 11.35 -2.38
C THR A 115 7.15 10.32 -3.48
N LEU A 116 7.70 9.16 -3.12
CA LEU A 116 7.75 7.99 -3.98
C LEU A 116 6.45 7.22 -3.82
N PHE A 117 5.90 6.75 -4.92
CA PHE A 117 4.69 5.96 -4.93
C PHE A 117 4.91 4.69 -5.74
N THR A 118 4.39 3.58 -5.25
CA THR A 118 4.28 2.36 -6.05
C THR A 118 2.97 1.65 -5.77
N ARG A 119 2.45 0.97 -6.79
CA ARG A 119 1.32 0.04 -6.67
C ARG A 119 1.85 -1.37 -6.66
N PHE A 120 1.23 -2.23 -5.87
CA PHE A 120 1.61 -3.63 -5.76
C PHE A 120 0.38 -4.52 -5.78
N SER A 121 0.60 -5.80 -6.10
CA SER A 121 -0.42 -6.83 -6.01
C SER A 121 0.11 -8.09 -5.37
N LEU A 122 -0.73 -8.78 -4.62
CA LEU A 122 -0.39 -10.06 -3.99
C LEU A 122 -0.95 -11.21 -4.82
N ALA A 123 -0.11 -11.86 -5.62
CA ALA A 123 -0.50 -13.06 -6.36
C ALA A 123 -0.18 -14.32 -5.55
N ARG A 124 -1.17 -15.17 -5.30
CA ARG A 124 -0.92 -16.53 -4.78
C ARG A 124 -0.46 -17.44 -5.90
N LEU A 125 0.78 -17.92 -5.81
CA LEU A 125 1.29 -18.95 -6.69
C LEU A 125 0.81 -20.33 -6.22
N ARG A 126 0.42 -21.20 -7.15
CA ARG A 126 0.16 -22.60 -6.82
C ARG A 126 1.49 -23.32 -6.61
N PRO A 127 1.55 -24.39 -5.80
CA PRO A 127 2.72 -25.24 -5.74
C PRO A 127 3.13 -25.71 -7.15
N GLY A 128 4.40 -25.52 -7.52
CA GLY A 128 4.91 -25.82 -8.86
C GLY A 128 4.70 -24.72 -9.90
N SER A 129 4.09 -23.58 -9.56
CA SER A 129 4.10 -22.40 -10.43
C SER A 129 5.47 -21.73 -10.43
N HIS A 130 5.95 -21.35 -11.62
CA HIS A 130 7.15 -20.56 -11.81
C HIS A 130 6.77 -19.18 -12.35
N LEU A 131 7.44 -18.13 -11.86
CA LEU A 131 7.38 -16.82 -12.50
C LEU A 131 8.16 -16.91 -13.80
N MET A 132 7.48 -16.78 -14.94
CA MET A 132 8.15 -16.49 -16.20
C MET A 132 8.42 -14.99 -16.21
N ALA A 133 9.68 -14.60 -16.04
CA ALA A 133 10.08 -13.23 -16.36
C ALA A 133 9.98 -13.07 -17.87
N ASP A 134 8.95 -12.38 -18.34
CA ASP A 134 8.92 -11.90 -19.71
C ASP A 134 9.97 -10.79 -19.80
N ALA A 135 10.94 -10.93 -20.70
CA ALA A 135 11.96 -9.91 -20.95
C ALA A 135 11.31 -8.76 -21.75
N GLY A 136 10.32 -8.11 -21.15
CA GLY A 136 9.54 -7.04 -21.76
C GLY A 136 10.30 -5.73 -21.72
N THR A 137 10.87 -5.38 -22.87
CA THR A 137 11.35 -4.07 -23.36
C THR A 137 11.28 -2.90 -22.37
N SER A 138 12.45 -2.41 -21.94
CA SER A 138 12.58 -1.07 -21.37
C SER A 138 12.08 -0.05 -22.41
N LEU A 139 10.92 0.54 -22.18
CA LEU A 139 10.53 1.76 -22.87
C LEU A 139 11.26 2.92 -22.18
N HIS A 140 12.29 3.41 -22.87
CA HIS A 140 13.03 4.62 -22.57
C HIS A 140 12.17 5.87 -22.77
#